data_AF-A0A7V8YKZ4-F1
#
_entry.id   AF-A0A7V8YKZ4-F1
#
_cell.length_a   1.000
_cell.length_b   1.000
_cell.length_c   1.000
_cell.angle_alpha   90.00
_cell.angle_beta   90.00
_cell.angle_gamma   90.00
#
_symmetry.space_group_name_H-M   'P 1'
#
loop_
_entity.id
_entity.type
_entity.pdbx_description
1 polymer ?
#
loop_
_entity_poly.entity_id
_entity_poly.type
_entity_poly.pdbx_seq_one_letter_code
_entity_poly.pdbx_strand_id
1 'polypeptide(L)' 'MYDVARSRMVGDDRFTRGTEEFHATSVHYVYTSTHLGSVLIEGGFADIERYGAPDGEPYVLGASRLLPTARRTGAPPV' A
#
# COMPACT_ATOMS: atom_id res chain seq x y z
N MET A 1 14.02 -6.81 -7.14
CA MET A 1 14.93 -5.64 -7.13
C MET A 1 14.13 -4.36 -6.88
N TYR A 2 14.62 -3.44 -6.04
CA TYR A 2 13.98 -2.14 -5.81
C TYR A 2 14.52 -1.10 -6.80
N ASP A 3 13.62 -0.53 -7.61
CA ASP A 3 13.86 0.58 -8.53
C ASP A 3 13.44 1.88 -7.84
N VAL A 4 14.43 2.55 -7.22
CA VAL A 4 14.24 3.78 -6.43
C VAL A 4 13.66 4.91 -7.28
N ALA A 5 14.15 5.06 -8.52
CA ALA A 5 13.76 6.17 -9.41
C ALA A 5 12.28 6.09 -9.80
N ARG A 6 11.72 4.88 -9.87
CA ARG A 6 10.31 4.64 -10.18
C ARG A 6 9.47 4.27 -8.97
N SER A 7 10.05 4.30 -7.76
CA SER A 7 9.42 3.90 -6.51
C SER A 7 8.67 2.56 -6.61
N ARG A 8 9.34 1.52 -7.15
CA ARG A 8 8.74 0.20 -7.34
C ARG A 8 9.68 -0.95 -7.02
N MET A 9 9.15 -2.05 -6.51
CA MET A 9 9.83 -3.32 -6.39
C MET A 9 9.39 -4.24 -7.53
N VAL A 10 10.36 -4.77 -8.27
CA VAL A 10 10.14 -5.72 -9.35
C VAL A 10 10.60 -7.10 -8.88
N GLY A 11 9.69 -8.06 -8.83
CA GLY A 11 9.96 -9.46 -8.47
C GLY A 11 10.01 -10.33 -9.73
N ASP A 12 10.88 -11.34 -9.72
CA ASP A 12 10.79 -12.47 -10.64
C ASP A 12 10.23 -13.62 -9.81
N ASP A 13 8.96 -13.96 -10.05
CA ASP A 13 8.19 -14.84 -9.20
C ASP A 13 7.85 -16.13 -9.92
N ARG A 14 8.01 -17.22 -9.17
CA ARG A 14 7.68 -18.57 -9.62
C ARG A 14 6.49 -19.06 -8.81
N PHE A 15 5.35 -19.18 -9.48
CA PHE A 15 4.10 -19.69 -8.93
C PHE A 15 3.98 -21.17 -9.26
N THR A 16 3.59 -21.96 -8.26
CA THR A 16 3.38 -23.40 -8.43
C THR A 16 1.98 -23.78 -7.99
N ARG A 17 1.26 -24.53 -8.83
CA ARG A 17 -0.05 -25.12 -8.52
C ARG A 17 -0.04 -26.60 -8.89
N GLY A 18 0.17 -27.47 -7.90
CA GLY A 18 0.36 -28.89 -8.16
C GLY A 18 1.60 -29.13 -9.03
N THR A 19 1.42 -29.69 -10.22
CA THR A 19 2.50 -29.90 -11.21
C THR A 19 2.67 -28.73 -12.19
N GLU A 20 1.81 -27.72 -12.12
CA GLU A 20 1.90 -26.53 -12.97
C GLU A 20 2.88 -25.53 -12.37
N GLU A 21 3.75 -24.99 -13.21
CA GLU A 21 4.71 -23.96 -12.86
C GLU A 21 4.53 -22.77 -13.81
N PHE A 22 4.49 -21.57 -13.24
CA PHE A 22 4.33 -20.32 -13.96
C PHE A 22 5.34 -19.29 -13.47
N HIS A 23 6.05 -18.69 -14.41
CA HIS A 23 7.04 -17.65 -14.14
C HIS A 23 6.45 -16.32 -14.58
N ALA A 24 6.46 -15.33 -13.68
CA ALA A 24 5.99 -13.99 -13.99
C ALA A 24 6.77 -12.93 -13.25
N THR A 25 6.81 -11.75 -13.86
CA THR A 25 7.32 -10.55 -13.21
C THR A 25 6.21 -9.87 -12.42
N SER A 26 6.38 -9.72 -11.10
CA SER A 26 5.52 -8.86 -10.29
C SER A 26 6.08 -7.44 -10.25
N VAL A 27 5.18 -6.46 -10.19
CA VAL A 27 5.54 -5.05 -9.98
C VAL A 27 4.72 -4.52 -8.82
N HIS A 28 5.40 -4.15 -7.74
CA HIS A 28 4.81 -3.55 -6.55
C HIS A 28 5.23 -2.08 -6.47
N TYR A 29 4.27 -1.17 -6.63
CA TYR A 29 4.53 0.25 -6.41
C TYR A 29 4.64 0.54 -4.92
N VAL A 30 5.69 1.25 -4.54
CA VAL A 30 5.99 1.62 -3.16
C VAL A 30 5.61 3.09 -2.99
N TYR A 31 4.62 3.35 -2.16
CA TYR A 31 4.20 4.70 -1.80
C TYR A 31 4.61 4.99 -0.35
N THR A 32 5.02 6.23 -0.07
CA THR A 32 5.25 6.66 1.30
C THR A 32 3.92 6.78 2.05
N SER A 33 3.95 6.64 3.38
CA SER A 33 2.75 6.84 4.21
C SER A 33 2.17 8.25 4.07
N THR A 34 3.02 9.25 3.79
CA THR A 34 2.61 10.62 3.46
C THR A 34 1.90 10.68 2.12
N HIS A 35 2.46 10.06 1.06
CA HIS A 35 1.85 10.05 -0.27
C HIS A 35 0.47 9.39 -0.24
N LEU A 36 0.33 8.26 0.48
CA LEU A 36 -0.97 7.63 0.68
C LEU A 36 -1.97 8.55 1.39
N GLY A 37 -1.49 9.39 2.31
CA GLY A 37 -2.30 10.44 2.94
C GLY A 37 -2.81 11.46 1.92
N SER A 38 -1.95 11.95 1.03
CA SER A 38 -2.35 12.87 -0.04
C SER A 38 -3.39 12.26 -0.97
N VAL A 39 -3.21 11.00 -1.39
CA VAL A 39 -4.19 10.28 -2.25
C VAL A 39 -5.54 10.17 -1.57
N LEU A 40 -5.57 9.88 -0.26
CA LEU A 40 -6.82 9.82 0.50
C LEU A 40 -7.50 11.20 0.60
N ILE A 41 -6.74 12.26 0.84
CA ILE A 41 -7.26 13.63 0.88
C ILE A 41 -7.84 14.05 -0.47
N GLU A 42 -7.11 13.81 -1.56
CA GLU A 42 -7.58 14.08 -2.93
C GLU A 42 -8.83 13.27 -3.28
N GLY A 43 -8.97 12.07 -2.72
CA GLY A 43 -10.16 11.22 -2.85
C GLY A 43 -11.36 11.67 -2.01
N GLY A 44 -11.28 12.79 -1.28
CA GLY A 44 -12.34 13.28 -0.41
C GLY A 44 -12.46 12.51 0.90
N PHE A 45 -11.35 12.01 1.43
CA PHE A 45 -11.27 11.42 2.75
C PHE A 45 -10.57 12.37 3.73
N ALA A 46 -10.97 12.31 5.00
CA ALA A 46 -10.38 13.00 6.14
C ALA A 46 -10.19 12.01 7.30
N ASP A 47 -9.80 12.51 8.48
CA ASP A 47 -9.55 11.70 9.69
C ASP A 47 -8.63 10.50 9.42
N ILE A 48 -7.49 10.75 8.76
CA ILE A 48 -6.57 9.69 8.33
C ILE A 48 -5.70 9.26 9.51
N GLU A 49 -5.86 8.02 9.95
CA GLU A 49 -5.01 7.38 10.96
C GLU A 49 -4.20 6.24 10.33
N ARG A 50 -3.10 5.85 10.99
CA ARG A 50 -2.13 4.88 10.44
C ARG A 50 -1.71 3.90 11.52
N TYR A 51 -1.97 2.63 11.27
CA TYR A 51 -1.68 1.55 12.19
C TYR A 51 -0.67 0.55 11.62
N GLY A 52 0.15 -0.02 12.49
CA GLY A 52 1.06 -1.12 12.18
C GLY A 52 0.37 -2.48 12.26
N ALA A 53 -0.68 -2.60 13.07
CA ALA A 53 -1.39 -3.84 13.33
C ALA A 53 -2.91 -3.63 13.55
N PRO A 54 -3.74 -4.69 13.39
CA PRO A 54 -5.20 -4.58 13.51
C PRO A 54 -5.72 -4.29 14.93
N ASP A 55 -4.86 -4.41 15.94
CA ASP A 55 -5.17 -4.10 17.35
C ASP A 55 -5.06 -2.61 17.69
N GLY A 56 -4.73 -1.77 16.70
CA GLY A 56 -4.62 -0.33 16.87
C GLY A 56 -3.22 0.16 17.22
N GLU A 57 -2.19 -0.70 17.17
CA GLU A 57 -0.80 -0.26 17.32
C GLU A 57 -0.44 0.81 16.26
N PRO A 58 0.16 1.95 16.65
CA PRO A 58 0.57 2.98 15.69
C PRO A 58 1.56 2.48 14.64
N TYR A 59 1.46 2.98 13.42
CA TYR A 59 2.46 2.71 12.39
C TYR A 59 3.78 3.41 12.70
N VAL A 60 4.87 2.66 12.81
CA VAL A 60 6.23 3.16 13.10
C VAL A 60 7.23 2.72 12.04
N LEU A 61 8.40 3.37 12.02
CA LEU A 61 9.49 2.97 11.12
C LEU A 61 9.90 1.51 11.41
N GLY A 62 9.99 0.70 10.36
CA GLY A 62 10.31 -0.73 10.47
C GLY A 62 9.08 -1.64 10.63
N ALA A 63 7.87 -1.08 10.79
CA ALA A 63 6.65 -1.87 10.76
C ALA A 63 6.48 -2.55 9.38
N SER A 64 6.10 -3.82 9.40
CA SER A 64 5.98 -4.66 8.20
C SER A 64 4.76 -4.35 7.35
N ARG A 65 3.75 -3.67 7.92
CA ARG A 65 2.49 -3.33 7.26
C ARG A 65 2.01 -1.95 7.69
N LEU A 66 1.39 -1.25 6.76
CA LEU A 66 0.60 -0.04 7.01
C LEU A 66 -0.88 -0.38 6.82
N LEU A 67 -1.68 -0.07 7.84
CA LEU A 67 -3.14 -0.18 7.84
C LEU A 67 -3.72 1.23 8.02
N PRO A 68 -4.08 1.95 6.94
CA PRO A 68 -4.70 3.25 7.06
C PRO A 68 -6.21 3.14 7.30
N THR A 69 -6.73 4.01 8.16
CA THR A 69 -8.17 4.30 8.23
C THR A 69 -8.40 5.72 7.74
N ALA A 70 -9.58 5.99 7.18
CA ALA A 70 -10.01 7.32 6.82
C ALA A 70 -11.53 7.38 6.77
N ARG A 71 -12.10 8.57 6.97
CA ARG A 71 -13.53 8.83 6.84
C ARG A 71 -13.81 9.64 5.59
N ARG A 72 -14.86 9.26 4.87
CA ARG A 72 -15.32 10.02 3.72
C ARG A 72 -15.93 11.34 4.18
N THR A 73 -15.44 12.47 3.69
CA THR A 73 -16.13 13.75 3.87
C THR A 73 -17.37 13.77 2.97
N GLY A 74 -18.50 14.28 3.46
CA GLY A 74 -19.81 14.15 2.81
C GLY A 74 -19.87 14.53 1.32
N ALA A 75 -20.74 13.81 0.59
CA ALA A 75 -21.06 13.77 -0.85
C ALA A 75 -19.86 13.74 -1.86
N PRO A 76 -19.88 12.84 -2.86
CA PRO A 76 -18.86 12.82 -3.92
C PRO A 76 -18.79 14.17 -4.66
N PRO A 77 -17.63 14.55 -5.21
CA PRO A 77 -17.58 15.61 -6.20
C PRO A 77 -18.49 15.24 -7.38
N VAL A 78 -19.36 16.19 -7.76
CA VAL A 78 -20.25 16.12 -8.93
C VAL A 78 -19.48 16.17 -10.24
#